data_AF-A0A2U9NJC3-F1
#
_entry.id   AF-A0A2U9NJC3-F1
#
_cell.length_a   1.000
_cell.length_b   1.000
_cell.length_c   1.000
_cell.angle_alpha   90.00
_cell.angle_beta   90.00
_cell.angle_gamma   90.00
#
_symmetry.space_group_name_H-M   'P 1'
#
loop_
_entity.id
_entity.type
_entity.pdbx_description
1 polymer ?
#
loop_
_entity_poly.entity_id
_entity_poly.type
_entity_poly.pdbx_seq_one_letter_code
_entity_poly.pdbx_strand_id
1 'polypeptide(L)'
;ICVFCVLILAILLLKIVLNQETKLYNDWNDRIDNWSTLFLLISGVVCQQGLICHPRLFSSRTLLISTLLFSVLIYQFYSASIVSYLLMEPPRIINNLKDLADSNLKAGIEDILIDRNYFKQTTDPIAIDLYNRKIKGQTNNDGFYQPQDGLNLVKLGGFAYHVETSTAYPIIGELFTNQEICELEEVQLYPTQPMYTNLQKRSPFREIMNYCMLEQVDKGIMHRLRNYWDTKKPICIKSMKADINVNLHEFSCALFILAGGSCLSLIFLIYEILYEHKSEHKSATIPFVD
;
A
#
# COMPACT_ATOMS: atom_id res chain seq x y z
N ILE A 1 18.55 -7.79 -8.86
CA ILE A 1 19.85 -8.45 -9.08
C ILE A 1 20.07 -8.74 -10.57
N CYS A 2 19.20 -9.51 -11.23
CA CYS A 2 19.35 -9.84 -12.67
C CYS A 2 19.44 -8.61 -13.58
N VAL A 3 18.59 -7.59 -13.37
CA VAL A 3 18.62 -6.33 -14.16
C VAL A 3 19.97 -5.61 -14.03
N PHE A 4 20.51 -5.52 -12.82
CA PHE A 4 21.84 -4.92 -12.59
C PHE A 4 22.95 -5.72 -13.28
N CYS A 5 22.89 -7.05 -13.24
CA CYS A 5 23.85 -7.90 -13.97
C CYS A 5 23.78 -7.68 -15.48
N VAL A 6 22.58 -7.56 -16.06
CA VAL A 6 22.38 -7.30 -17.50
C VAL A 6 22.87 -5.91 -17.88
N LEU A 7 22.63 -4.89 -17.05
CA LEU A 7 23.17 -3.55 -17.28
C LEU A 7 24.70 -3.55 -17.21
N ILE A 8 25.31 -4.21 -16.23
CA ILE A 8 26.78 -4.32 -16.12
C ILE A 8 27.36 -5.06 -17.34
N LEU A 9 26.72 -6.14 -17.79
CA LEU A 9 27.13 -6.84 -19.02
C LEU A 9 27.00 -5.94 -20.25
N ALA A 10 25.90 -5.19 -20.38
CA ALA A 10 25.73 -4.23 -21.47
C ALA A 10 26.81 -3.13 -21.44
N ILE A 11 27.21 -2.65 -20.27
CA ILE A 11 28.30 -1.67 -20.07
C ILE A 11 29.63 -2.24 -20.56
N LEU A 12 29.97 -3.46 -20.14
CA LEU A 12 31.21 -4.12 -20.52
C LEU A 12 31.26 -4.38 -22.02
N LEU A 13 30.16 -4.84 -22.61
CA LEU A 13 30.06 -5.09 -24.04
C LEU A 13 30.13 -3.79 -24.86
N LEU A 14 29.43 -2.73 -24.43
CA LEU A 14 29.55 -1.40 -25.05
C LEU A 14 30.99 -0.90 -25.03
N LYS A 15 31.68 -1.05 -23.90
CA LYS A 15 33.09 -0.65 -23.78
C LYS A 15 34.01 -1.43 -24.72
N ILE A 16 33.85 -2.75 -24.80
CA ILE A 16 34.67 -3.60 -25.68
C ILE A 16 34.45 -3.19 -27.14
N VAL A 17 33.20 -2.97 -27.53
CA VAL A 17 32.84 -2.64 -28.91
C VAL A 17 33.28 -1.21 -29.28
N LEU A 18 33.13 -0.23 -28.39
CA LEU A 18 33.61 1.13 -28.61
C LEU A 18 35.15 1.20 -28.68
N ASN A 19 35.86 0.45 -27.84
CA ASN A 19 37.33 0.34 -27.90
C ASN A 19 37.82 -0.37 -29.18
N GLN A 20 36.99 -1.23 -29.79
CA GLN A 20 37.28 -1.80 -31.11
C GLN A 20 37.05 -0.78 -32.22
N GLU A 21 36.00 0.06 -32.11
CA GLU A 21 35.77 1.14 -33.06
C GLU A 21 36.88 2.19 -33.07
N THR A 22 37.35 2.61 -31.89
CA THR A 22 38.45 3.58 -31.79
C THR A 22 39.74 3.06 -32.44
N LYS A 23 40.05 1.77 -32.27
CA LYS A 23 41.19 1.13 -32.92
C LYS A 23 41.07 0.98 -34.43
N LEU A 24 39.85 0.80 -34.94
CA LEU A 24 39.60 0.59 -36.39
C LEU A 24 39.44 1.91 -37.15
N TYR A 25 39.03 2.97 -36.46
CA TYR A 25 38.73 4.26 -37.07
C TYR A 25 39.40 5.36 -36.25
N ASN A 26 40.64 5.70 -36.60
CA ASN A 26 41.50 6.72 -35.96
C ASN A 26 40.93 8.17 -35.99
N ASP A 27 39.69 8.34 -36.39
CA ASP A 27 38.99 9.63 -36.59
C ASP A 27 37.93 9.89 -35.49
N TRP A 28 37.74 8.94 -34.58
CA TRP A 28 36.89 9.11 -33.42
C TRP A 28 37.65 9.82 -32.30
N ASN A 29 37.23 11.05 -31.98
CA ASN A 29 37.70 11.86 -30.86
C ASN A 29 38.17 11.00 -29.67
N ASP A 30 39.42 11.20 -29.23
CA ASP A 30 40.05 10.66 -28.00
C ASP A 30 39.23 10.87 -26.70
N ARG A 31 38.04 11.46 -26.77
CA ARG A 31 37.16 11.76 -25.64
C ARG A 31 36.35 10.57 -25.13
N ILE A 32 36.18 9.48 -25.90
CA ILE A 32 35.25 8.37 -25.54
C ILE A 32 35.93 7.20 -24.83
N ASP A 33 37.27 7.09 -24.86
CA ASP A 33 38.00 6.03 -24.16
C ASP A 33 37.99 6.18 -22.62
N ASN A 34 37.55 7.33 -22.12
CA ASN A 34 37.45 7.59 -20.70
C ASN A 34 36.26 6.85 -20.06
N TRP A 35 36.51 6.20 -18.93
CA TRP A 35 35.48 5.50 -18.17
C TRP A 35 34.33 6.41 -17.72
N SER A 36 34.61 7.70 -17.47
CA SER A 36 33.61 8.70 -17.08
C SER A 36 32.61 9.01 -18.19
N THR A 37 33.07 9.15 -19.43
CA THR A 37 32.19 9.41 -20.60
C THR A 37 31.35 8.21 -20.94
N LEU A 38 31.90 7.00 -20.79
CA LEU A 38 31.14 5.76 -20.93
C LEU A 38 30.05 5.66 -19.86
N PHE A 39 30.39 5.94 -18.61
CA PHE A 39 29.41 5.95 -17.51
C PHE A 39 28.26 6.93 -17.78
N LEU A 40 28.58 8.16 -18.22
CA LEU A 40 27.56 9.17 -18.57
C LEU A 40 26.69 8.72 -19.74
N LEU A 41 27.29 8.17 -20.81
CA LEU A 41 26.56 7.66 -21.97
C LEU A 41 25.57 6.57 -21.57
N ILE A 42 25.99 5.63 -20.74
CA ILE A 42 25.15 4.54 -20.24
C ILE A 42 24.04 5.08 -19.35
N SER A 43 24.35 5.99 -18.42
CA SER A 43 23.31 6.63 -17.61
C SER A 43 22.28 7.35 -18.47
N GLY A 44 22.71 8.02 -19.56
CA GLY A 44 21.82 8.66 -20.52
C GLY A 44 20.91 7.66 -21.25
N VAL A 45 21.45 6.51 -21.67
CA VAL A 45 20.67 5.44 -22.32
C VAL A 45 19.64 4.81 -21.37
N VAL A 46 20.04 4.57 -20.11
CA VAL A 46 19.12 4.06 -19.06
C VAL A 46 18.04 5.09 -18.72
N CYS A 47 18.41 6.38 -18.66
CA CYS A 47 17.48 7.49 -18.43
C CYS A 47 16.72 7.93 -19.69
N GLN A 48 16.88 7.24 -20.83
CA GLN A 48 16.23 7.55 -22.11
C GLN A 48 16.52 8.96 -22.65
N GLN A 49 17.63 9.58 -22.26
CA GLN A 49 18.03 10.94 -22.67
C GLN A 49 18.74 11.00 -24.03
N GLY A 50 18.83 9.87 -24.73
CA GLY A 50 19.47 9.76 -26.05
C GLY A 50 20.96 9.47 -26.00
N LEU A 51 21.61 9.52 -27.16
CA LEU A 51 23.02 9.18 -27.35
C LEU A 51 23.82 10.44 -27.67
N ILE A 52 24.96 10.61 -27.02
CA ILE A 52 25.89 11.73 -27.27
C ILE A 52 26.65 11.51 -28.58
N CYS A 53 26.79 10.26 -29.01
CA CYS A 53 27.54 9.87 -30.20
C CYS A 53 26.89 8.70 -30.94
N HIS A 54 27.03 8.67 -32.26
CA HIS A 54 26.46 7.63 -33.13
C HIS A 54 27.55 6.72 -33.69
N PRO A 55 27.64 5.44 -33.28
CA PRO A 55 28.71 4.56 -33.74
C PRO A 55 28.59 4.21 -35.23
N ARG A 56 29.72 3.88 -35.84
CA ARG A 56 29.80 3.63 -37.30
C ARG A 56 29.63 2.15 -37.65
N LEU A 57 30.10 1.22 -36.82
CA LEU A 57 29.98 -0.21 -37.09
C LEU A 57 28.55 -0.69 -36.86
N PHE A 58 28.16 -1.66 -37.69
CA PHE A 58 26.85 -2.31 -37.61
C PHE A 58 26.65 -3.10 -36.31
N SER A 59 27.72 -3.71 -35.78
CA SER A 59 27.72 -4.42 -34.50
C SER A 59 27.36 -3.49 -33.33
N SER A 60 27.99 -2.32 -33.28
CA SER A 60 27.76 -1.29 -32.25
C SER A 60 26.35 -0.72 -32.31
N ARG A 61 25.83 -0.47 -33.50
CA ARG A 61 24.44 0.01 -33.70
C ARG A 61 23.42 -1.01 -33.23
N THR A 62 23.60 -2.28 -33.59
CA THR A 62 22.72 -3.37 -33.15
C THR A 62 22.73 -3.50 -31.63
N LEU A 63 23.90 -3.41 -31.02
CA LEU A 63 24.05 -3.47 -29.57
C LEU A 63 23.37 -2.28 -28.88
N LEU A 64 23.58 -1.06 -29.38
CA LEU A 64 22.92 0.14 -28.85
C LEU A 64 21.40 0.05 -28.95
N ILE A 65 20.86 -0.35 -30.11
CA ILE A 65 19.42 -0.54 -30.30
C ILE A 65 18.88 -1.57 -29.31
N SER A 66 19.57 -2.69 -29.13
CA SER A 66 19.19 -3.71 -28.14
C SER A 66 19.17 -3.15 -26.71
N THR A 67 20.19 -2.38 -26.32
CA THR A 67 20.24 -1.75 -24.99
C THR A 67 19.18 -0.68 -24.78
N LEU A 68 18.85 0.10 -25.81
CA LEU A 68 17.77 1.09 -25.77
C LEU A 68 16.40 0.42 -25.65
N LEU A 69 16.14 -0.63 -26.44
CA LEU A 69 14.91 -1.42 -26.33
C LEU A 69 14.76 -2.04 -24.94
N PHE A 70 15.85 -2.60 -24.39
CA PHE A 70 15.86 -3.15 -23.05
C PHE A 70 15.56 -2.08 -21.98
N SER A 71 16.16 -0.88 -22.10
CA SER A 71 15.90 0.27 -21.23
C SER A 71 14.43 0.71 -21.25
N VAL A 72 13.83 0.79 -22.45
CA VAL A 72 12.40 1.11 -22.63
C VAL A 72 11.51 0.05 -21.98
N LEU A 73 11.82 -1.25 -22.15
CA LEU A 73 11.07 -2.33 -21.53
C LEU A 73 11.13 -2.24 -19.99
N ILE A 74 12.31 -2.02 -19.41
CA ILE A 74 12.46 -1.85 -17.96
C ILE A 74 11.59 -0.69 -17.47
N TYR A 75 11.64 0.45 -18.14
CA TYR A 75 10.86 1.63 -17.76
C TYR A 75 9.36 1.36 -17.83
N GLN A 76 8.89 0.65 -18.86
CA GLN A 76 7.49 0.30 -19.00
C GLN A 76 7.03 -0.66 -17.89
N PHE A 77 7.82 -1.69 -17.57
CA PHE A 77 7.51 -2.63 -16.48
C PHE A 77 7.52 -1.94 -15.11
N TYR A 78 8.47 -1.03 -14.87
CA TYR A 78 8.54 -0.25 -13.64
C TYR A 78 7.34 0.70 -13.50
N SER A 79 6.96 1.39 -14.58
CA SER A 79 5.78 2.27 -14.58
C SER A 79 4.51 1.47 -14.31
N ALA A 80 4.36 0.30 -14.94
CA ALA A 80 3.21 -0.58 -14.73
C ALA A 80 3.16 -1.15 -13.30
N SER A 81 4.29 -1.53 -12.71
CA SER A 81 4.32 -2.08 -11.35
C SER A 81 3.99 -1.03 -10.29
N ILE A 82 4.46 0.22 -10.46
CA ILE A 82 4.07 1.33 -9.57
C ILE A 82 2.57 1.58 -9.64
N VAL A 83 2.00 1.69 -10.84
CA VAL A 83 0.55 1.89 -10.99
C VAL A 83 -0.22 0.73 -10.37
N SER A 84 0.23 -0.52 -10.58
CA SER A 84 -0.38 -1.69 -9.95
C SER A 84 -0.30 -1.63 -8.42
N TYR A 85 0.81 -1.15 -7.86
CA TYR A 85 0.99 -1.01 -6.41
C TYR A 85 0.04 0.06 -5.84
N LEU A 86 -0.08 1.21 -6.52
CA LEU A 86 -0.97 2.31 -6.11
C LEU A 86 -2.46 1.94 -6.18
N LEU A 87 -2.81 1.05 -7.12
CA LEU A 87 -4.18 0.53 -7.27
C LEU A 87 -4.50 -0.60 -6.29
N MET A 88 -3.48 -1.21 -5.68
CA MET A 88 -3.67 -2.33 -4.78
C MET A 88 -4.24 -1.82 -3.45
N GLU A 89 -5.25 -2.52 -2.94
CA GLU A 89 -5.79 -2.22 -1.61
C GLU A 89 -4.74 -2.54 -0.55
N PRO A 90 -4.60 -1.69 0.48
CA PRO A 90 -3.68 -1.98 1.58
C PRO A 90 -4.09 -3.31 2.24
N PRO A 91 -3.12 -4.14 2.65
CA PRO A 91 -3.42 -5.41 3.28
C PRO A 91 -4.16 -5.17 4.60
N ARG A 92 -5.18 -6.01 4.85
CA ARG A 92 -5.96 -5.95 6.09
C ARG A 92 -5.18 -6.62 7.22
N ILE A 93 -5.03 -5.91 8.33
CA ILE A 93 -4.19 -6.32 9.46
C ILE A 93 -5.02 -7.05 10.53
N ILE A 94 -6.31 -6.72 10.69
CA ILE A 94 -7.14 -7.18 11.80
C ILE A 94 -8.17 -8.19 11.30
N ASN A 95 -7.82 -9.47 11.31
CA ASN A 95 -8.71 -10.51 10.77
C ASN A 95 -9.53 -11.23 11.86
N ASN A 96 -9.06 -11.18 13.11
CA ASN A 96 -9.63 -11.95 14.21
C ASN A 96 -9.71 -11.12 15.49
N LEU A 97 -10.42 -11.66 16.48
CA LEU A 97 -10.65 -10.98 17.75
C LEU A 97 -9.36 -10.71 18.53
N LYS A 98 -8.34 -11.56 18.37
CA LYS A 98 -7.04 -11.40 19.03
C LYS A 98 -6.26 -10.22 18.44
N ASP A 99 -6.19 -10.14 17.12
CA ASP A 99 -5.57 -9.01 16.40
C ASP A 99 -6.28 -7.70 16.79
N LEU A 100 -7.61 -7.75 16.97
CA LEU A 100 -8.38 -6.60 17.43
C LEU A 100 -8.02 -6.22 18.87
N ALA A 101 -7.87 -7.19 19.77
CA ALA A 101 -7.46 -6.96 21.16
C ALA A 101 -6.05 -6.38 21.28
N ASP A 102 -5.13 -6.77 20.39
CA ASP A 102 -3.74 -6.30 20.38
C ASP A 102 -3.52 -5.01 19.57
N SER A 103 -4.50 -4.59 18.76
CA SER A 103 -4.44 -3.34 17.99
C SER A 103 -4.46 -2.08 18.86
N ASN A 104 -4.15 -0.92 18.28
CA ASN A 104 -4.29 0.38 18.95
C ASN A 104 -5.72 0.96 18.90
N LEU A 105 -6.69 0.24 18.32
CA LEU A 105 -8.08 0.70 18.22
C LEU A 105 -8.75 0.70 19.59
N LYS A 106 -9.57 1.72 19.86
CA LYS A 106 -10.54 1.69 20.96
C LYS A 106 -11.70 0.77 20.58
N ALA A 107 -12.38 0.18 21.56
CA ALA A 107 -13.51 -0.70 21.30
C ALA A 107 -14.75 -0.29 22.11
N GLY A 108 -15.93 -0.48 21.54
CA GLY A 108 -17.21 -0.30 22.20
C GLY A 108 -18.23 -1.33 21.75
N ILE A 109 -19.32 -1.43 22.49
CA ILE A 109 -20.39 -2.40 22.24
C ILE A 109 -21.74 -1.70 22.24
N GLU A 110 -22.69 -2.24 21.50
CA GLU A 110 -24.10 -1.85 21.56
C GLU A 110 -24.70 -2.05 22.96
N ASP A 111 -25.47 -1.08 23.43
CA ASP A 111 -26.13 -1.16 24.74
C ASP A 111 -27.38 -2.05 24.71
N ILE A 112 -27.16 -3.37 24.57
CA ILE A 112 -28.19 -4.40 24.63
C ILE A 112 -27.93 -5.44 25.71
N LEU A 113 -29.01 -6.04 26.20
CA LEU A 113 -28.95 -7.03 27.29
C LEU A 113 -28.14 -8.29 26.92
N ILE A 114 -28.18 -8.71 25.65
CA ILE A 114 -27.49 -9.91 25.18
C ILE A 114 -25.99 -9.72 25.30
N ASP A 115 -25.46 -8.62 24.78
CA ASP A 115 -24.02 -8.32 24.84
C ASP A 115 -23.55 -8.09 26.27
N ARG A 116 -24.31 -7.37 27.09
CA ARG A 116 -24.01 -7.21 28.52
C ARG A 116 -23.94 -8.54 29.26
N ASN A 117 -24.83 -9.49 28.92
CA ASN A 117 -24.82 -10.82 29.52
C ASN A 117 -23.69 -11.70 28.97
N TYR A 118 -23.35 -11.56 27.69
CA TYR A 118 -22.23 -12.26 27.06
C TYR A 118 -20.93 -11.99 27.83
N PHE A 119 -20.57 -10.73 28.08
CA PHE A 119 -19.33 -10.42 28.81
C PHE A 119 -19.35 -10.81 30.29
N LYS A 120 -20.53 -10.98 30.90
CA LYS A 120 -20.64 -11.51 32.27
C LYS A 120 -20.46 -13.03 32.35
N GLN A 121 -20.82 -13.75 31.29
CA GLN A 121 -20.89 -15.22 31.30
C GLN A 121 -19.84 -15.89 30.42
N THR A 122 -19.18 -15.13 29.54
CA THR A 122 -18.21 -15.68 28.59
C THR A 122 -17.02 -16.31 29.31
N THR A 123 -16.56 -17.43 28.78
CA THR A 123 -15.37 -18.16 29.21
C THR A 123 -14.22 -17.98 28.24
N ASP A 124 -14.43 -17.27 27.12
CA ASP A 124 -13.39 -17.04 26.12
C ASP A 124 -12.34 -16.06 26.66
N PRO A 125 -11.08 -16.50 26.81
CA PRO A 125 -10.03 -15.65 27.36
C PRO A 125 -9.78 -14.40 26.52
N ILE A 126 -9.97 -14.47 25.20
CA ILE A 126 -9.71 -13.33 24.29
C ILE A 126 -10.82 -12.28 24.45
N ALA A 127 -12.09 -12.71 24.53
CA ALA A 127 -13.20 -11.78 24.74
C ALA A 127 -13.15 -11.11 26.11
N ILE A 128 -12.77 -11.86 27.16
CA ILE A 128 -12.57 -11.31 28.52
C ILE A 128 -11.45 -10.28 28.51
N ASP A 129 -10.35 -10.58 27.83
CA ASP A 129 -9.20 -9.70 27.74
C ASP A 129 -9.51 -8.43 26.93
N LEU A 130 -10.20 -8.54 25.79
CA LEU A 130 -10.73 -7.40 25.03
C LEU A 130 -11.61 -6.52 25.91
N TYR A 131 -12.54 -7.13 26.65
CA TYR A 131 -13.45 -6.40 27.53
C TYR A 131 -12.69 -5.64 28.61
N ASN A 132 -11.77 -6.29 29.32
CA ASN A 132 -11.02 -5.66 30.40
C ASN A 132 -10.04 -4.59 29.93
N ARG A 133 -9.39 -4.79 28.78
CA ARG A 133 -8.39 -3.85 28.25
C ARG A 133 -9.02 -2.65 27.56
N LYS A 134 -10.11 -2.84 26.80
CA LYS A 134 -10.61 -1.81 25.86
C LYS A 134 -12.01 -1.31 26.12
N ILE A 135 -12.90 -2.16 26.62
CA ILE A 135 -14.34 -1.86 26.66
C ILE A 135 -14.75 -1.38 28.05
N LYS A 136 -14.27 -2.06 29.09
CA LYS A 136 -14.51 -1.69 30.50
C LYS A 136 -13.92 -0.30 30.74
N GLY A 137 -14.79 0.70 30.77
CA GLY A 137 -14.39 2.10 30.86
C GLY A 137 -13.50 2.37 32.07
N GLN A 138 -12.36 3.04 31.84
CA GLN A 138 -11.55 3.61 32.92
C GLN A 138 -12.10 4.99 33.37
N THR A 139 -12.92 5.64 32.55
CA THR A 139 -13.44 7.00 32.76
C THR A 139 -14.90 7.09 32.31
N ASN A 140 -15.84 7.24 33.26
CA ASN A 140 -17.25 7.65 33.18
C ASN A 140 -18.20 7.12 32.07
N ASN A 141 -17.72 6.43 31.04
CA ASN A 141 -18.51 5.77 30.00
C ASN A 141 -18.36 4.27 30.17
N ASP A 142 -19.47 3.53 30.25
CA ASP A 142 -19.49 2.09 30.50
C ASP A 142 -18.96 1.24 29.32
N GLY A 143 -18.51 1.86 28.22
CA GLY A 143 -18.10 1.18 26.99
C GLY A 143 -19.26 0.71 26.11
N PHE A 144 -20.49 1.04 26.53
CA PHE A 144 -21.73 0.75 25.82
C PHE A 144 -22.27 2.01 25.16
N TYR A 145 -22.71 1.89 23.91
CA TYR A 145 -23.18 3.00 23.09
C TYR A 145 -24.49 2.65 22.39
N GLN A 146 -25.24 3.68 21.99
CA GLN A 146 -26.35 3.50 21.04
C GLN A 146 -25.79 3.26 19.62
N PRO A 147 -26.50 2.52 18.75
CA PRO A 147 -26.04 2.18 17.40
C PRO A 147 -25.55 3.37 16.58
N GLN A 148 -26.28 4.49 16.61
CA GLN A 148 -25.93 5.70 15.86
C GLN A 148 -24.63 6.33 16.38
N ASP A 149 -24.48 6.47 17.69
CA ASP A 149 -23.30 7.07 18.31
C ASP A 149 -22.06 6.20 18.10
N GLY A 150 -22.20 4.88 18.28
CA GLY A 150 -21.11 3.92 18.06
C GLY A 150 -20.62 3.92 16.62
N LEU A 151 -21.53 3.92 15.64
CA LEU A 151 -21.16 3.98 14.22
C LEU A 151 -20.58 5.33 13.80
N ASN A 152 -21.02 6.43 14.39
CA ASN A 152 -20.38 7.73 14.19
C ASN A 152 -18.93 7.74 14.70
N LEU A 153 -18.64 7.09 15.84
CA LEU A 153 -17.26 6.93 16.32
C LEU A 153 -16.41 6.07 15.38
N VAL A 154 -16.98 5.00 14.81
CA VAL A 154 -16.29 4.19 13.77
C VAL A 154 -15.97 5.04 12.55
N LYS A 155 -16.91 5.87 12.09
CA LYS A 155 -16.74 6.78 10.95
C LYS A 155 -15.60 7.79 11.15
N LEU A 156 -15.40 8.28 12.37
CA LEU A 156 -14.27 9.16 12.72
C LEU A 156 -12.91 8.45 12.68
N GLY A 157 -12.91 7.11 12.67
CA GLY A 157 -11.70 6.28 12.66
C GLY A 157 -11.13 6.00 14.05
N GLY A 158 -10.31 4.95 14.15
CA GLY A 158 -9.63 4.58 15.40
C GLY A 158 -10.52 3.87 16.44
N PHE A 159 -11.74 3.50 16.08
CA PHE A 159 -12.73 2.86 16.95
C PHE A 159 -13.32 1.61 16.30
N ALA A 160 -13.44 0.52 17.05
CA ALA A 160 -14.12 -0.70 16.68
C ALA A 160 -15.42 -0.82 17.48
N TYR A 161 -16.52 -1.14 16.81
CA TYR A 161 -17.83 -1.17 17.44
C TYR A 161 -18.53 -2.50 17.16
N HIS A 162 -18.89 -3.22 18.22
CA HIS A 162 -19.71 -4.42 18.11
C HIS A 162 -21.19 -4.02 18.15
N VAL A 163 -21.93 -4.42 17.13
CA VAL A 163 -23.33 -4.05 16.91
C VAL A 163 -24.01 -5.15 16.09
N GLU A 164 -25.30 -5.34 16.26
CA GLU A 164 -26.06 -6.28 15.44
C GLU A 164 -26.04 -5.86 13.96
N THR A 165 -25.75 -6.80 13.06
CA THR A 165 -25.63 -6.52 11.61
C THR A 165 -26.93 -6.02 10.99
N SER A 166 -28.08 -6.48 11.50
CA SER A 166 -29.43 -6.03 11.10
C SER A 166 -29.66 -4.54 11.40
N THR A 167 -29.08 -4.03 12.49
CA THR A 167 -29.12 -2.62 12.90
C THR A 167 -28.03 -1.80 12.21
N ALA A 168 -26.83 -2.37 12.05
CA ALA A 168 -25.67 -1.64 11.55
C ALA A 168 -25.74 -1.36 10.04
N TYR A 169 -26.11 -2.35 9.22
CA TYR A 169 -26.13 -2.22 7.77
C TYR A 169 -27.02 -1.09 7.22
N PRO A 170 -28.26 -0.87 7.70
CA PRO A 170 -29.05 0.27 7.24
C PRO A 170 -28.40 1.61 7.63
N ILE A 171 -27.90 1.73 8.87
CA ILE A 171 -27.24 2.97 9.33
C ILE A 171 -25.97 3.25 8.52
N ILE A 172 -25.16 2.24 8.24
CA ILE A 172 -23.96 2.37 7.41
C ILE A 172 -24.34 2.79 6.00
N GLY A 173 -25.38 2.18 5.41
CA GLY A 173 -25.85 2.53 4.07
C GLY A 173 -26.33 3.98 3.93
N GLU A 174 -26.82 4.58 5.02
CA GLU A 174 -27.29 5.97 5.05
C GLU A 174 -26.17 6.98 5.41
N LEU A 175 -25.31 6.64 6.37
CA LEU A 175 -24.34 7.59 6.93
C LEU A 175 -22.97 7.55 6.27
N PHE A 176 -22.54 6.39 5.73
CA PHE A 176 -21.18 6.20 5.26
C PHE A 176 -21.07 6.45 3.76
N THR A 177 -19.96 7.06 3.36
CA THR A 177 -19.59 7.18 1.95
C THR A 177 -19.05 5.85 1.42
N ASN A 178 -19.05 5.68 0.09
CA ASN A 178 -18.49 4.47 -0.53
C ASN A 178 -17.01 4.24 -0.14
N GLN A 179 -16.22 5.31 0.04
CA GLN A 179 -14.82 5.19 0.46
C GLN A 179 -14.72 4.63 1.89
N GLU A 180 -15.52 5.18 2.82
CA GLU A 180 -15.58 4.71 4.20
C GLU A 180 -16.06 3.24 4.26
N ILE A 181 -17.06 2.86 3.45
CA ILE A 181 -17.53 1.46 3.35
C ILE A 181 -16.41 0.53 2.87
N CYS A 182 -15.53 0.98 1.98
CA CYS A 182 -14.40 0.19 1.51
C CYS A 182 -13.29 0.03 2.55
N GLU A 183 -13.20 0.95 3.51
CA GLU A 183 -12.24 0.92 4.62
C GLU A 183 -12.76 0.13 5.83
N LEU A 184 -14.08 -0.08 5.93
CA LEU A 184 -14.68 -0.89 6.99
C LEU A 184 -14.24 -2.35 6.94
N GLU A 185 -13.95 -2.88 8.13
CA GLU A 185 -13.65 -4.29 8.37
C GLU A 185 -14.61 -4.87 9.42
N GLU A 186 -15.04 -6.11 9.20
CA GLU A 186 -15.96 -6.82 10.09
C GLU A 186 -15.23 -7.99 10.71
N VAL A 187 -15.17 -8.00 12.04
CA VAL A 187 -14.58 -9.08 12.84
C VAL A 187 -15.68 -9.66 13.72
N GLN A 188 -15.83 -10.98 13.68
CA GLN A 188 -16.83 -11.65 14.49
C GLN A 188 -16.38 -11.75 15.96
N LEU A 189 -17.17 -11.16 16.88
CA LEU A 189 -16.93 -11.24 18.32
C LEU A 189 -17.24 -12.62 18.89
N TYR A 190 -18.40 -13.18 18.56
CA TYR A 190 -18.83 -14.51 19.01
C TYR A 190 -19.54 -15.26 17.88
N PRO A 191 -19.51 -16.62 17.91
CA PRO A 191 -20.11 -17.43 16.86
C PRO A 191 -21.62 -17.21 16.76
N THR A 192 -22.15 -17.33 15.54
CA THR A 192 -23.60 -17.25 15.31
C THR A 192 -24.32 -18.36 16.04
N GLN A 193 -25.25 -17.98 16.93
CA GLN A 193 -26.08 -18.94 17.67
C GLN A 193 -27.43 -19.14 16.97
N PRO A 194 -27.94 -20.38 16.89
CA PRO A 194 -29.28 -20.63 16.38
C PRO A 194 -30.31 -20.02 17.33
N MET A 195 -31.23 -19.23 16.78
CA MET A 195 -32.37 -18.70 17.52
C MET A 195 -33.53 -19.70 17.49
N TYR A 196 -34.27 -19.79 18.59
CA TYR A 196 -35.40 -20.69 18.74
C TYR A 196 -36.64 -19.94 19.20
N THR A 197 -37.81 -20.57 19.03
CA THR A 197 -39.06 -20.02 19.53
C THR A 197 -39.12 -20.14 21.05
N ASN A 198 -39.51 -19.05 21.70
CA ASN A 198 -39.66 -19.01 23.15
C ASN A 198 -41.02 -19.61 23.54
N LEU A 199 -41.01 -20.73 24.25
CA LEU A 199 -42.21 -21.41 24.72
C LEU A 199 -42.09 -21.71 26.22
N GLN A 200 -43.24 -21.76 26.90
CA GLN A 200 -43.29 -22.18 28.30
C GLN A 200 -42.74 -23.60 28.47
N LYS A 201 -42.08 -23.86 29.61
CA LYS A 201 -41.58 -25.20 29.94
C LYS A 201 -42.73 -26.21 29.89
N ARG A 202 -42.52 -27.31 29.16
CA ARG A 202 -43.52 -28.39 28.93
C ARG A 202 -44.79 -27.93 28.20
N SER A 203 -44.70 -26.87 27.39
CA SER A 203 -45.80 -26.46 26.51
C SER A 203 -46.18 -27.58 25.53
N PRO A 204 -47.48 -27.88 25.36
CA PRO A 204 -47.95 -28.87 24.38
C PRO A 204 -47.67 -28.42 22.93
N PHE A 205 -47.41 -27.13 22.70
CA PHE A 205 -47.15 -26.59 21.36
C PHE A 205 -45.70 -26.77 20.88
N ARG A 206 -44.80 -27.28 21.73
CA ARG A 206 -43.36 -27.36 21.43
C ARG A 206 -43.07 -28.13 20.14
N GLU A 207 -43.67 -29.31 19.99
CA GLU A 207 -43.40 -30.18 18.83
C GLU A 207 -43.93 -29.57 17.54
N ILE A 208 -45.18 -29.08 17.58
CA ILE A 208 -45.83 -28.41 16.44
C ILE A 208 -45.02 -27.19 16.00
N MET A 209 -44.62 -26.33 16.95
CA MET A 209 -43.88 -25.12 16.63
C MET A 209 -42.50 -25.42 16.04
N ASN A 210 -41.79 -26.41 16.60
CA ASN A 210 -40.51 -26.85 16.07
C ASN A 210 -40.63 -27.41 14.66
N TYR A 211 -41.64 -28.26 14.42
CA TYR A 211 -41.90 -28.83 13.10
C TYR A 211 -42.18 -27.72 12.08
N CYS A 212 -43.09 -26.79 12.38
CA CYS A 212 -43.43 -25.69 11.48
C CYS A 212 -42.23 -24.77 11.19
N MET A 213 -41.36 -24.52 12.18
CA MET A 213 -40.16 -23.71 11.99
C MET A 213 -39.13 -24.41 11.10
N LEU A 214 -38.90 -25.71 11.31
CA LEU A 214 -38.03 -26.50 10.44
C LEU A 214 -38.56 -26.56 9.02
N GLU A 215 -39.86 -26.80 8.84
CA GLU A 215 -40.51 -26.82 7.54
C GLU A 215 -40.35 -25.48 6.79
N GLN A 216 -40.43 -24.34 7.48
CA GLN A 216 -40.18 -23.02 6.88
C GLN A 216 -38.72 -22.83 6.46
N VAL A 217 -37.77 -23.38 7.21
CA VAL A 217 -36.35 -23.35 6.86
C VAL A 217 -36.08 -24.25 5.65
N ASP A 218 -36.59 -25.49 5.66
CA ASP A 218 -36.42 -26.47 4.58
C ASP A 218 -37.03 -25.98 3.26
N LYS A 219 -38.18 -25.32 3.32
CA LYS A 219 -38.82 -24.68 2.15
C LYS A 219 -38.13 -23.38 1.72
N GLY A 220 -37.14 -22.89 2.46
CA GLY A 220 -36.43 -21.64 2.16
C GLY A 220 -37.24 -20.37 2.44
N ILE A 221 -38.39 -20.46 3.13
CA ILE A 221 -39.22 -19.30 3.48
C ILE A 221 -38.45 -18.34 4.38
N MET A 222 -37.73 -18.88 5.38
CA MET A 222 -36.89 -18.07 6.27
C MET A 222 -35.78 -17.33 5.52
N HIS A 223 -35.15 -17.99 4.54
CA HIS A 223 -34.13 -17.35 3.71
C HIS A 223 -34.71 -16.20 2.88
N ARG A 224 -35.89 -16.41 2.28
CA ARG A 224 -36.60 -15.36 1.53
C ARG A 224 -36.99 -14.18 2.42
N LEU A 225 -37.54 -14.44 3.60
CA LEU A 225 -37.93 -13.40 4.55
C LEU A 225 -36.71 -12.59 5.01
N ARG A 226 -35.60 -13.26 5.34
CA ARG A 226 -34.34 -12.61 5.68
C ARG A 226 -33.87 -11.68 4.56
N ASN A 227 -33.84 -12.15 3.32
CA ASN A 227 -33.41 -11.32 2.17
C ASN A 227 -34.36 -10.15 1.87
N TYR A 228 -35.62 -10.22 2.32
CA TYR A 228 -36.61 -9.17 2.10
C TYR A 228 -36.58 -8.10 3.20
N TRP A 229 -36.45 -8.52 4.45
CA TRP A 229 -36.50 -7.63 5.62
C TRP A 229 -35.12 -7.13 6.06
N ASP A 230 -34.08 -7.96 5.99
CA ASP A 230 -32.74 -7.54 6.38
C ASP A 230 -32.10 -6.73 5.26
N THR A 231 -31.48 -5.63 5.65
CA THR A 231 -30.67 -4.84 4.71
C THR A 231 -29.45 -5.66 4.33
N LYS A 232 -29.16 -5.71 3.03
CA LYS A 232 -27.96 -6.40 2.52
C LYS A 232 -26.72 -5.70 3.05
N LYS A 233 -25.68 -6.48 3.33
CA LYS A 233 -24.35 -5.96 3.65
C LYS A 233 -23.93 -4.90 2.61
N PRO A 234 -23.55 -3.69 3.04
CA PRO A 234 -23.03 -2.66 2.14
C PRO A 234 -21.80 -3.19 1.39
N ILE A 235 -21.81 -3.06 0.05
CA ILE A 235 -20.73 -3.54 -0.80
C ILE A 235 -19.87 -2.36 -1.21
N CYS A 236 -18.56 -2.48 -1.02
CA CYS A 236 -17.60 -1.53 -1.56
C CYS A 236 -17.65 -1.51 -3.10
N ILE A 237 -18.11 -0.41 -3.68
CA ILE A 237 -18.16 -0.21 -5.13
C ILE A 237 -16.82 0.35 -5.61
N LYS A 238 -15.92 -0.54 -6.03
CA LYS A 238 -14.55 -0.18 -6.44
C LYS A 238 -14.49 0.80 -7.63
N SER A 239 -15.49 0.77 -8.52
CA SER A 239 -15.55 1.66 -9.70
C SER A 239 -15.80 3.13 -9.36
N MET A 240 -16.26 3.44 -8.14
CA MET A 240 -16.47 4.82 -7.67
C MET A 240 -15.28 5.37 -6.87
N LYS A 241 -14.17 4.63 -6.79
CA LYS A 241 -12.92 5.11 -6.18
C LYS A 241 -12.22 6.05 -7.18
N ALA A 242 -12.74 7.28 -7.29
CA ALA A 242 -12.40 8.20 -8.38
C ALA A 242 -11.09 8.97 -8.19
N ASP A 243 -10.51 9.01 -6.98
CA ASP A 243 -9.32 9.85 -6.72
C ASP A 243 -8.19 9.03 -6.10
N ILE A 244 -7.16 8.73 -6.90
CA ILE A 244 -5.89 8.21 -6.39
C ILE A 244 -5.06 9.43 -5.97
N ASN A 245 -5.22 9.83 -4.72
CA ASN A 245 -4.42 10.89 -4.13
C ASN A 245 -3.08 10.31 -3.68
N VAL A 246 -2.04 10.51 -4.49
CA VAL A 246 -0.67 10.10 -4.15
C VAL A 246 -0.09 11.08 -3.14
N ASN A 247 0.27 10.58 -1.96
CA ASN A 247 0.85 11.42 -0.93
C ASN A 247 2.32 11.76 -1.26
N LEU A 248 2.74 13.00 -0.96
CA LEU A 248 4.14 13.46 -1.08
C LEU A 248 5.13 12.54 -0.35
N HIS A 249 4.68 11.94 0.75
CA HIS A 249 5.49 11.00 1.52
C HIS A 249 5.94 9.78 0.68
N GLU A 250 5.13 9.31 -0.27
CA GLU A 250 5.41 8.10 -1.07
C GLU A 250 6.58 8.29 -2.03
N PHE A 251 6.80 9.52 -2.54
CA PHE A 251 7.92 9.83 -3.43
C PHE A 251 9.00 10.71 -2.77
N SER A 252 8.91 10.92 -1.47
CA SER A 252 9.85 11.76 -0.68
C SER A 252 11.30 11.32 -0.83
N CYS A 253 11.57 10.01 -0.86
CA CYS A 253 12.91 9.46 -1.05
C CYS A 253 13.55 9.93 -2.36
N ALA A 254 12.79 9.98 -3.46
CA ALA A 254 13.28 10.46 -4.75
C ALA A 254 13.64 11.96 -4.70
N LEU A 255 12.83 12.77 -4.01
CA LEU A 255 13.12 14.19 -3.80
C LEU A 255 14.39 14.42 -2.97
N PHE A 256 14.59 13.65 -1.90
CA PHE A 256 15.81 13.74 -1.08
C PHE A 256 17.06 13.33 -1.85
N ILE A 257 16.99 12.28 -2.68
CA ILE A 257 18.10 11.85 -3.54
C ILE A 257 18.43 12.94 -4.56
N LEU A 258 17.41 13.55 -5.20
CA LEU A 258 17.60 14.63 -6.15
C LEU A 258 18.26 15.84 -5.49
N ALA A 259 17.71 16.31 -4.36
CA ALA A 259 18.25 17.45 -3.63
C ALA A 259 19.68 17.19 -3.14
N GLY A 260 19.94 16.02 -2.56
CA GLY A 260 21.27 15.60 -2.13
C GLY A 260 22.27 15.55 -3.28
N GLY A 261 21.87 14.98 -4.42
CA GLY A 261 22.71 14.91 -5.63
C GLY A 261 23.03 16.29 -6.20
N SER A 262 22.05 17.20 -6.26
CA SER A 262 22.26 18.59 -6.68
C SER A 262 23.20 19.34 -5.75
N CYS A 263 23.05 19.20 -4.42
CA CYS A 263 23.94 19.81 -3.45
C CYS A 263 25.38 19.29 -3.57
N LEU A 264 25.56 17.97 -3.70
CA LEU A 264 26.88 17.37 -3.88
C LEU A 264 27.55 17.85 -5.17
N SER A 265 26.82 17.92 -6.28
CA SER A 265 27.31 18.47 -7.55
C SER A 265 27.81 19.90 -7.40
N LEU A 266 27.06 20.76 -6.71
CA LEU A 266 27.48 22.14 -6.43
C LEU A 266 28.73 22.20 -5.54
N ILE A 267 28.85 21.33 -4.53
CA ILE A 267 30.03 21.27 -3.68
C ILE A 267 31.27 20.88 -4.49
N PHE A 268 31.16 19.87 -5.37
CA PHE A 268 32.26 19.48 -6.26
C PHE A 268 32.65 20.61 -7.21
N LEU A 269 31.67 21.31 -7.81
CA LEU A 269 31.92 22.45 -8.67
C LEU A 269 32.68 23.57 -7.94
N ILE A 270 32.25 23.92 -6.72
CA ILE A 270 32.92 24.93 -5.89
C ILE A 270 34.34 24.47 -5.54
N TYR A 271 34.51 23.20 -5.19
CA TYR A 271 35.81 22.63 -4.88
C TYR A 271 36.78 22.70 -6.07
N GLU A 272 36.31 22.37 -7.28
CA GLU A 272 37.08 22.46 -8.52
C GLU A 272 37.52 23.91 -8.80
N ILE A 273 36.61 24.88 -8.70
CA ILE A 273 36.92 26.31 -8.89
C ILE A 273 37.97 26.79 -7.87
N LEU A 274 37.83 26.42 -6.59
CA LEU A 274 38.79 26.78 -5.55
C LEU A 274 40.16 26.13 -5.76
N TYR A 275 40.17 24.88 -6.23
CA TYR A 275 41.41 24.16 -6.55
C TYR A 275 42.15 24.81 -7.72
N GLU A 276 41.42 25.16 -8.78
CA GLU A 276 41.98 25.82 -9.97
C GLU A 276 42.55 27.21 -9.62
N HIS A 277 41.79 28.02 -8.86
CA HIS A 277 42.26 29.33 -8.42
C HIS A 277 43.52 29.27 -7.52
N LYS A 278 43.62 28.25 -6.66
CA LYS A 278 44.82 28.00 -5.85
C LYS A 278 46.01 27.52 -6.68
N SER A 279 45.76 26.78 -7.76
CA SER A 279 46.77 26.31 -8.70
C SER A 279 47.34 27.47 -9.53
N GLU A 280 46.50 28.37 -10.04
CA GLU A 280 46.94 29.57 -10.77
C GLU A 280 47.79 30.51 -9.88
N HIS A 281 47.41 30.70 -8.61
CA HIS A 281 48.21 31.49 -7.67
C HIS A 281 49.60 30.88 -7.39
N LYS A 282 49.74 29.55 -7.48
CA LYS A 282 51.04 28.84 -7.35
C LYS A 282 51.90 28.96 -8.62
N SER A 283 51.29 28.99 -9.80
CA SER A 283 52.02 29.19 -11.07
C SER A 283 52.47 30.63 -11.27
N ALA A 284 51.76 31.62 -10.73
CA ALA A 284 52.15 33.03 -10.75
C ALA A 284 53.29 33.39 -9.76
N THR A 285 53.70 32.48 -8.88
CA THR A 285 54.76 32.68 -7.88
C THR A 285 56.09 31.99 -8.21
N ILE A 286 56.23 31.36 -9.39
CA ILE A 286 57.53 30.94 -9.92
C ILE A 286 58.05 32.09 -10.81
N PRO A 287 58.98 32.93 -10.33
CA PRO A 287 59.57 33.95 -11.18
C PRO A 287 60.43 33.28 -12.27
N PHE A 288 60.37 33.86 -13.47
CA PHE A 288 61.44 33.72 -14.47
C PHE A 288 62.76 34.03 -13.79
N VAL A 289 63.65 33.03 -13.73
CA VAL A 289 65.06 33.24 -13.43
C VAL A 289 65.76 33.20 -14.79
N ASP A 290 66.39 34.34 -15.12
CA ASP A 290 67.26 34.55 -16.27
C ASP A 290 68.41 33.53 -16.38
#